data_AF-A0A9W6Y0E0-F1
#
_entry.id   AF-A0A9W6Y0E0-F1
#
_cell.length_a   1.000
_cell.length_b   1.000
_cell.length_c   1.000
_cell.angle_alpha   90.00
_cell.angle_beta   90.00
_cell.angle_gamma   90.00
#
_symmetry.space_group_name_H-M   'P 1'
#
loop_
_entity.id
_entity.type
_entity.pdbx_description
1 polymer ?
#
loop_
_entity_poly.entity_id
_entity_poly.type
_entity_poly.pdbx_seq_one_letter_code
_entity_poly.pdbx_strand_id
1 'polypeptide(L)'
;MSQYVFRRLKAGCPDIVCVELETPIMYATVAGNVDVRQAVDVHATLRTAAGPVSLSSPVQCLIVPGDLEEFRLGKDVLVALGIDVDRELGLLALQSKEEECDDFNAPEVSPRVELSDELSELIQAMVEKARVRGFPAEYLRELHRIATRFDLWRAQLGRAPPRTSSTNANSAETGGETLQVQGKEIPTGDPALHGGVQPKAGGAWIDL
;
A
#
# COMPACT_ATOMS: atom_id res chain seq x y z
N MET A 1 18.19 -2.79 -10.46
CA MET A 1 18.76 -1.42 -10.48
C MET A 1 19.77 -1.29 -11.61
N SER A 2 20.09 -0.08 -12.08
CA SER A 2 21.17 0.12 -13.07
C SER A 2 22.57 0.09 -12.42
N GLN A 3 23.60 -0.13 -13.23
CA GLN A 3 25.00 -0.07 -12.80
C GLN A 3 25.40 1.34 -12.33
N TYR A 4 24.81 2.39 -12.89
CA TYR A 4 25.01 3.76 -12.41
C TYR A 4 24.45 3.96 -11.00
N VAL A 5 23.22 3.51 -10.74
CA VAL A 5 22.62 3.56 -9.39
C VAL A 5 23.45 2.76 -8.38
N PHE A 6 23.90 1.56 -8.77
CA PHE A 6 24.80 0.76 -7.92
C PHE A 6 26.10 1.48 -7.58
N ARG A 7 26.74 2.16 -8.54
CA ARG A 7 27.97 2.93 -8.28
C ARG A 7 27.73 4.06 -7.28
N ARG A 8 26.61 4.78 -7.39
CA ARG A 8 26.22 5.82 -6.42
C ARG A 8 25.99 5.23 -5.03
N LEU A 9 25.29 4.10 -4.96
CA LEU A 9 25.06 3.36 -3.73
C LEU A 9 26.37 2.92 -3.07
N LYS A 10 27.29 2.34 -3.83
CA LYS A 10 28.63 1.91 -3.35
C LYS A 10 29.47 3.09 -2.85
N ALA A 11 29.35 4.25 -3.48
CA ALA A 11 30.02 5.47 -3.02
C ALA A 11 29.46 5.98 -1.68
N GLY A 12 28.14 5.89 -1.47
CA GLY A 12 27.49 6.27 -0.21
C GLY A 12 27.57 5.21 0.89
N CYS A 13 27.74 3.93 0.52
CA CYS A 13 27.79 2.78 1.40
C CYS A 13 28.91 1.82 0.94
N PRO A 14 30.18 2.07 1.34
CA PRO A 14 31.33 1.30 0.87
C PRO A 14 31.27 -0.19 1.23
N ASP A 15 30.57 -0.54 2.30
CA ASP A 15 30.47 -1.91 2.81
C ASP A 15 29.49 -2.80 2.03
N ILE A 16 28.72 -2.23 1.11
CA ILE A 16 27.72 -3.02 0.37
C ILE A 16 28.39 -4.06 -0.53
N VAL A 17 28.02 -5.33 -0.38
CA VAL A 17 28.68 -6.44 -1.09
C VAL A 17 27.91 -6.80 -2.35
N CYS A 18 28.59 -6.81 -3.49
CA CYS A 18 28.07 -7.35 -4.73
C CYS A 18 28.37 -8.84 -4.80
N VAL A 19 27.40 -9.63 -5.24
CA VAL A 19 27.56 -11.05 -5.51
C VAL A 19 27.52 -11.31 -7.01
N GLU A 20 28.35 -12.23 -7.49
CA GLU A 20 28.22 -12.78 -8.84
C GLU A 20 27.21 -13.93 -8.82
N LEU A 21 26.32 -13.93 -9.80
CA LEU A 21 25.33 -14.96 -10.00
C LEU A 21 25.97 -16.13 -10.73
N GLU A 22 25.78 -17.35 -10.21
CA GLU A 22 26.27 -18.58 -10.85
C GLU A 22 25.69 -18.76 -12.25
N THR A 23 24.41 -18.42 -12.41
CA THR A 23 23.69 -18.44 -13.69
C THR A 23 23.31 -17.02 -14.10
N PRO A 24 23.69 -16.57 -15.32
CA PRO A 24 23.26 -15.28 -15.82
C PRO A 24 21.74 -15.24 -15.97
N ILE A 25 21.13 -14.13 -15.52
CA ILE A 25 19.70 -13.88 -15.71
C ILE A 25 19.53 -13.05 -16.97
N MET A 26 18.70 -13.53 -17.90
CA MET A 26 18.36 -12.80 -19.11
C MET A 26 17.36 -11.69 -18.78
N TYR A 27 17.78 -10.44 -18.89
CA TYR A 27 16.96 -9.26 -18.63
C TYR A 27 16.50 -8.64 -19.95
N ALA A 28 15.19 -8.65 -20.19
CA ALA A 28 14.61 -8.07 -21.40
C ALA A 28 14.55 -6.55 -21.29
N THR A 29 15.10 -5.85 -22.29
CA THR A 29 14.98 -4.40 -22.43
C THR A 29 14.39 -4.04 -23.79
N VAL A 30 13.96 -2.77 -23.94
CA VAL A 30 13.47 -2.25 -25.23
C VAL A 30 14.54 -2.33 -26.33
N ALA A 31 15.82 -2.25 -25.95
CA ALA A 31 16.95 -2.31 -26.89
C ALA A 31 17.45 -3.75 -27.14
N GLY A 32 16.85 -4.76 -26.51
CA GLY A 32 17.26 -6.15 -26.60
C GLY A 32 17.52 -6.79 -25.23
N ASN A 33 17.77 -8.09 -25.24
CA ASN A 33 18.04 -8.86 -24.03
C ASN A 33 19.48 -8.66 -23.58
N VAL A 34 19.67 -8.53 -22.27
CA VAL A 34 20.98 -8.30 -21.63
C VAL A 34 21.20 -9.38 -20.58
N ASP A 35 22.39 -9.99 -20.60
CA ASP A 35 22.80 -10.93 -19.57
C ASP A 35 23.23 -10.18 -18.32
N VAL A 36 22.53 -10.43 -17.21
CA VAL A 36 22.85 -9.85 -15.91
C VAL A 36 23.48 -10.93 -15.03
N ARG A 37 24.69 -10.64 -14.52
CA ARG A 37 25.50 -11.58 -13.72
C ARG A 37 25.78 -11.10 -12.31
N GLN A 38 25.30 -9.91 -11.95
CA GLN A 38 25.63 -9.30 -10.67
C GLN A 38 24.35 -8.91 -9.95
N ALA A 39 24.35 -9.12 -8.64
CA ALA A 39 23.28 -8.72 -7.77
C ALA A 39 23.83 -8.18 -6.45
N VAL A 40 22.96 -7.49 -5.71
CA VAL A 40 23.27 -6.94 -4.39
C VAL A 40 22.02 -7.01 -3.52
N ASP A 41 22.20 -7.40 -2.26
CA ASP A 41 21.09 -7.41 -1.30
C ASP A 41 20.99 -6.05 -0.61
N VAL A 42 19.77 -5.52 -0.57
CA VAL A 42 19.52 -4.14 -0.12
C VAL A 42 18.30 -4.06 0.77
N HIS A 43 18.38 -3.29 1.86
CA HIS A 43 17.18 -2.88 2.60
C HIS A 43 16.61 -1.63 1.93
N ALA A 44 15.44 -1.78 1.30
CA ALA A 44 14.76 -0.69 0.63
C ALA A 44 13.68 -0.09 1.53
N THR A 45 13.62 1.24 1.55
CA THR A 45 12.53 2.01 2.14
C THR A 45 11.90 2.86 1.05
N LEU A 46 10.60 2.66 0.81
CA LEU A 46 9.82 3.42 -0.16
C LEU A 46 9.19 4.63 0.52
N ARG A 47 9.34 5.82 -0.06
CA ARG A 47 8.62 7.01 0.40
C ARG A 47 7.25 7.07 -0.25
N THR A 48 6.20 6.85 0.53
CA THR A 48 4.81 6.96 0.06
C THR A 48 4.12 8.17 0.68
N ALA A 49 2.97 8.58 0.11
CA ALA A 49 2.16 9.66 0.68
C ALA A 49 1.65 9.37 2.11
N ALA A 50 1.50 8.09 2.46
CA ALA A 50 1.13 7.64 3.80
C ALA A 50 2.32 7.55 4.77
N GLY A 51 3.54 7.80 4.30
CA GLY A 51 4.79 7.69 5.05
C GLY A 51 5.78 6.70 4.45
N PRO A 52 6.96 6.55 5.09
CA PRO A 52 7.97 5.59 4.66
C PRO A 52 7.51 4.14 4.90
N VAL A 53 7.79 3.26 3.95
CA VAL A 53 7.49 1.83 4.01
C VAL A 53 8.79 1.05 3.80
N SER A 54 9.30 0.44 4.86
CA SER A 54 10.50 -0.39 4.80
C SER A 54 10.15 -1.85 4.55
N LEU A 55 10.92 -2.51 3.68
CA LEU A 55 10.84 -3.95 3.50
C LEU A 55 11.38 -4.67 4.73
N SER A 56 10.71 -5.75 5.13
CA SER A 56 11.05 -6.53 6.33
C SER A 56 12.34 -7.33 6.20
N SER A 57 12.77 -7.63 4.97
CA SER A 57 13.99 -8.36 4.65
C SER A 57 14.75 -7.68 3.51
N PRO A 58 16.08 -7.90 3.41
CA PRO A 58 16.83 -7.48 2.24
C PRO A 58 16.21 -8.06 0.96
N VAL A 59 16.18 -7.25 -0.09
CA VAL A 59 15.78 -7.69 -1.43
C VAL A 59 17.01 -7.80 -2.33
N GLN A 60 17.09 -8.93 -3.04
CA GLN A 60 18.15 -9.14 -4.01
C GLN A 60 17.87 -8.30 -5.27
N CYS A 61 18.75 -7.35 -5.53
CA CYS A 61 18.62 -6.42 -6.64
C CYS A 61 19.62 -6.75 -7.73
N LEU A 62 19.11 -7.09 -8.93
CA LEU A 62 19.95 -7.28 -10.11
C LEU A 62 20.61 -5.96 -10.54
N ILE A 63 21.90 -6.02 -10.89
CA ILE A 63 22.68 -4.88 -11.38
C ILE A 63 22.70 -4.93 -12.91
N VAL A 64 21.77 -4.22 -13.52
CA VAL A 64 21.58 -4.18 -14.97
C VAL A 64 22.57 -3.18 -15.58
N PRO A 65 23.31 -3.54 -16.66
CA PRO A 65 24.13 -2.60 -17.40
C PRO A 65 23.33 -1.40 -17.88
N GLY A 66 23.87 -0.19 -17.72
CA GLY A 66 23.22 1.05 -18.14
C GLY A 66 23.40 2.20 -17.14
N ASP A 67 22.91 3.37 -17.55
CA ASP A 67 23.03 4.65 -16.88
C ASP A 67 21.69 5.24 -16.40
N LEU A 68 20.59 4.50 -16.60
CA LEU A 68 19.27 4.91 -16.14
C LEU A 68 19.27 5.16 -14.63
N GLU A 69 18.72 6.29 -14.20
CA GLU A 69 18.57 6.64 -12.78
C GLU A 69 17.33 5.99 -12.15
N GLU A 70 17.08 4.72 -12.47
CA GLU A 70 15.87 4.00 -12.04
C GLU A 70 16.18 2.80 -11.17
N PHE A 71 15.37 2.65 -10.13
CA PHE A 71 15.30 1.44 -9.31
C PHE A 71 13.96 0.75 -9.58
N ARG A 72 14.02 -0.55 -9.91
CA ARG A 72 12.84 -1.36 -10.24
C ARG A 72 12.65 -2.43 -9.18
N LEU A 73 11.43 -2.51 -8.66
CA LEU A 73 11.01 -3.55 -7.74
C LEU A 73 10.45 -4.73 -8.56
N GLY A 74 10.80 -5.94 -8.11
CA GLY A 74 10.21 -7.16 -8.66
C GLY A 74 8.72 -7.23 -8.37
N LYS A 75 7.98 -7.95 -9.22
CA LYS A 75 6.54 -8.14 -9.06
C LYS A 75 6.21 -8.83 -7.74
N ASP A 76 7.03 -9.79 -7.33
CA ASP A 76 6.97 -10.47 -6.04
C ASP A 76 7.04 -9.50 -4.86
N VAL A 77 7.95 -8.52 -4.91
CA VAL A 77 8.09 -7.49 -3.87
C VAL A 77 6.88 -6.55 -3.88
N LEU A 78 6.38 -6.16 -5.04
CA LEU A 78 5.17 -5.34 -5.16
C LEU A 78 3.95 -6.06 -4.57
N VAL A 79 3.76 -7.34 -4.89
CA VAL A 79 2.67 -8.17 -4.33
C VAL A 79 2.81 -8.31 -2.82
N ALA A 80 4.03 -8.48 -2.29
CA ALA A 80 4.28 -8.52 -0.85
C ALA A 80 3.93 -7.20 -0.15
N LEU A 81 4.04 -6.06 -0.85
CA LEU A 81 3.58 -4.75 -0.39
C LEU A 81 2.07 -4.54 -0.56
N GLY A 82 1.34 -5.53 -1.09
CA GLY A 82 -0.09 -5.45 -1.37
C GLY A 82 -0.44 -4.78 -2.70
N ILE A 83 0.55 -4.56 -3.56
CA ILE A 83 0.39 -3.96 -4.89
C ILE A 83 0.42 -5.09 -5.93
N ASP A 84 -0.76 -5.51 -6.39
CA ASP A 84 -0.90 -6.52 -7.45
C ASP A 84 -1.44 -5.86 -8.72
N VAL A 85 -0.50 -5.41 -9.56
CA VAL A 85 -0.79 -4.67 -10.79
C VAL A 85 -1.68 -5.47 -11.75
N ASP A 86 -1.51 -6.79 -11.85
CA ASP A 86 -2.31 -7.60 -12.77
C ASP A 86 -3.74 -7.76 -12.26
N ARG A 87 -3.90 -7.96 -10.95
CA ARG A 87 -5.23 -7.98 -10.31
C ARG A 87 -5.92 -6.63 -10.48
N GLU A 88 -5.21 -5.53 -10.24
CA GLU A 88 -5.75 -4.18 -10.38
C GLU A 88 -6.14 -3.86 -11.83
N LEU A 89 -5.29 -4.16 -12.81
CA LEU A 89 -5.64 -4.02 -14.24
C LEU A 89 -6.82 -4.92 -14.63
N GLY A 90 -6.88 -6.15 -14.12
CA GLY A 90 -7.99 -7.06 -14.37
C GLY A 90 -9.33 -6.48 -13.88
N LEU A 91 -9.35 -5.86 -12.69
CA LEU A 91 -10.53 -5.18 -12.17
C LEU A 91 -10.95 -3.98 -13.05
N LEU A 92 -9.99 -3.20 -13.55
CA LEU A 92 -10.27 -2.10 -14.49
C LEU A 92 -10.85 -2.61 -15.82
N ALA A 93 -10.31 -3.72 -16.33
CA ALA A 93 -10.80 -4.33 -17.56
C ALA A 93 -12.21 -4.93 -17.41
N LEU A 94 -12.52 -5.52 -16.25
CA LEU A 94 -13.87 -6.03 -15.96
C LEU A 94 -14.90 -4.89 -15.84
N GLN A 95 -14.52 -3.78 -15.18
CA GLN A 95 -15.36 -2.57 -15.13
C GLN A 95 -15.67 -2.02 -16.52
N SER A 96 -14.73 -2.11 -17.47
CA SER A 96 -14.97 -1.67 -18.85
C SER A 96 -15.89 -2.60 -19.66
N LYS A 97 -16.10 -3.85 -19.23
CA LYS A 97 -16.90 -4.85 -19.93
C LYS A 97 -18.32 -4.99 -19.37
N GLU A 98 -18.52 -4.61 -18.10
CA GLU A 98 -19.85 -4.53 -17.48
C GLU A 98 -20.70 -3.36 -18.04
N GLU A 99 -20.13 -2.50 -18.89
CA GLU A 99 -20.86 -1.47 -19.66
C GLU A 99 -21.37 -1.96 -21.03
N GLU A 100 -21.09 -3.20 -21.45
CA GLU A 100 -21.69 -3.83 -22.65
C GLU A 100 -22.75 -4.86 -22.24
N CYS A 101 -23.63 -4.48 -21.31
CA CYS A 101 -24.95 -5.09 -21.22
C CYS A 101 -25.88 -4.26 -22.10
N ASP A 102 -26.29 -4.81 -23.25
CA ASP A 102 -27.33 -4.27 -24.15
C ASP A 102 -28.75 -4.30 -23.52
N ASP A 103 -28.81 -4.29 -22.19
CA ASP A 103 -29.93 -3.79 -21.39
C ASP A 103 -29.46 -2.47 -20.75
N PHE A 104 -29.13 -1.51 -21.61
CA PHE A 104 -29.03 -0.10 -21.25
C PHE A 104 -30.46 0.42 -20.98
N ASN A 105 -31.19 -0.20 -20.05
CA ASN A 105 -31.83 0.66 -19.09
C ASN A 105 -30.64 1.26 -18.34
N ALA A 106 -30.21 2.43 -18.81
CA ALA A 106 -29.15 3.21 -18.19
C ALA A 106 -29.28 3.01 -16.68
N PRO A 107 -28.21 2.78 -15.90
CA PRO A 107 -28.30 3.19 -14.52
C PRO A 107 -28.76 4.63 -14.65
N GLU A 108 -30.02 4.88 -14.30
CA GLU A 108 -30.57 6.21 -14.15
C GLU A 108 -29.44 6.89 -13.40
N VAL A 109 -28.73 7.82 -14.06
CA VAL A 109 -27.72 8.64 -13.41
C VAL A 109 -28.48 9.14 -12.22
N SER A 110 -28.24 8.56 -11.04
CA SER A 110 -29.24 8.52 -9.96
C SER A 110 -29.77 9.93 -9.86
N PRO A 111 -31.04 10.15 -10.25
CA PRO A 111 -31.49 11.39 -10.88
C PRO A 111 -30.99 12.53 -10.02
N ARG A 112 -29.91 13.21 -10.46
CA ARG A 112 -29.04 14.09 -9.65
C ARG A 112 -29.58 14.15 -8.23
N VAL A 113 -29.27 13.20 -7.33
CA VAL A 113 -30.06 12.99 -6.09
C VAL A 113 -30.43 14.37 -5.55
N GLU A 114 -31.68 14.77 -5.81
CA GLU A 114 -32.00 16.17 -5.62
C GLU A 114 -31.85 16.36 -4.14
N LEU A 115 -30.95 17.27 -3.74
CA LEU A 115 -30.73 17.55 -2.33
C LEU A 115 -32.11 17.79 -1.75
N SER A 116 -32.55 16.93 -0.83
CA SER A 116 -33.84 17.13 -0.21
C SER A 116 -33.84 18.51 0.43
N ASP A 117 -34.99 19.19 0.43
CA ASP A 117 -35.11 20.52 1.03
C ASP A 117 -34.56 20.50 2.48
N GLU A 118 -34.80 19.41 3.21
CA GLU A 118 -34.25 19.16 4.55
C GLU A 118 -32.71 19.14 4.59
N LEU A 119 -32.05 18.46 3.63
CA LEU A 119 -30.59 18.40 3.56
C LEU A 119 -30.01 19.75 3.13
N SER A 120 -30.67 20.46 2.22
CA SER A 120 -30.30 21.81 1.80
C SER A 120 -30.32 22.80 2.97
N GLU A 121 -31.40 22.79 3.76
CA GLU A 121 -31.53 23.60 4.97
C GLU A 121 -30.45 23.26 6.02
N LEU A 122 -30.14 21.97 6.20
CA LEU A 122 -29.10 21.54 7.12
C LEU A 122 -27.70 22.01 6.68
N ILE A 123 -27.39 21.91 5.38
CA ILE A 123 -26.14 22.41 4.81
C ILE A 123 -26.05 23.93 5.00
N GLN A 124 -27.13 24.67 4.74
CA GLN A 124 -27.17 26.11 4.96
C GLN A 124 -26.93 26.47 6.44
N ALA A 125 -27.55 25.77 7.38
CA ALA A 125 -27.33 25.96 8.80
C ALA A 125 -25.89 25.65 9.23
N MET A 126 -25.24 24.66 8.60
CA MET A 126 -23.84 24.33 8.85
C MET A 126 -22.87 25.39 8.31
N VAL A 127 -23.13 25.90 7.11
CA VAL A 127 -22.34 27.01 6.52
C VAL A 127 -22.46 28.26 7.39
N GLU A 128 -23.65 28.54 7.91
CA GLU A 128 -23.89 29.65 8.83
C GLU A 128 -23.16 29.46 10.17
N LYS A 129 -23.18 28.24 10.73
CA LYS A 129 -22.38 27.92 11.92
C LYS A 129 -20.88 28.08 11.66
N ALA A 130 -20.39 27.72 10.47
CA ALA A 130 -18.99 27.90 10.11
C ALA A 130 -18.62 29.40 10.07
N ARG A 131 -19.49 30.23 9.49
CA ARG A 131 -19.35 31.70 9.53
C ARG A 131 -19.22 32.23 10.96
N VAL A 132 -20.15 31.85 11.84
CA VAL A 132 -20.13 32.26 13.27
C VAL A 132 -18.85 31.79 13.98
N ARG A 133 -18.29 30.65 13.59
CA ARG A 133 -17.04 30.11 14.14
C ARG A 133 -15.77 30.71 13.52
N GLY A 134 -15.90 31.73 12.67
CA GLY A 134 -14.75 32.46 12.11
C GLY A 134 -14.25 31.92 10.78
N PHE A 135 -15.04 31.14 10.05
CA PHE A 135 -14.69 30.76 8.67
C PHE A 135 -14.61 32.00 7.76
N PRO A 136 -13.59 32.13 6.89
CA PRO A 136 -13.43 33.32 6.05
C PRO A 136 -14.63 33.56 5.14
N ALA A 137 -15.19 34.77 5.22
CA ALA A 137 -16.43 35.12 4.51
C ALA A 137 -16.29 35.03 2.98
N GLU A 138 -15.08 35.27 2.46
CA GLU A 138 -14.74 35.17 1.04
C GLU A 138 -14.94 33.77 0.45
N TYR A 139 -14.82 32.72 1.27
CA TYR A 139 -14.97 31.33 0.84
C TYR A 139 -16.33 30.73 1.16
N LEU A 140 -17.25 31.44 1.83
CA LEU A 140 -18.56 30.88 2.23
C LEU A 140 -19.39 30.44 1.03
N ARG A 141 -19.35 31.21 -0.06
CA ARG A 141 -20.05 30.87 -1.31
C ARG A 141 -19.48 29.60 -1.92
N GLU A 142 -18.15 29.45 -1.89
CA GLU A 142 -17.46 28.29 -2.44
C GLU A 142 -17.70 27.05 -1.58
N LEU A 143 -17.68 27.20 -0.26
CA LEU A 143 -18.02 26.16 0.70
C LEU A 143 -19.45 25.65 0.49
N HIS A 144 -20.42 26.56 0.34
CA HIS A 144 -21.81 26.19 0.04
C HIS A 144 -21.94 25.48 -1.31
N ARG A 145 -21.22 25.96 -2.34
CA ARG A 145 -21.20 25.33 -3.66
C ARG A 145 -20.62 23.91 -3.60
N ILE A 146 -19.54 23.69 -2.86
CA ILE A 146 -18.94 22.36 -2.71
C ILE A 146 -19.89 21.44 -1.93
N ALA A 147 -20.43 21.92 -0.81
CA ALA A 147 -21.31 21.12 0.05
C ALA A 147 -22.61 20.67 -0.64
N THR A 148 -23.07 21.42 -1.66
CA THR A 148 -24.28 21.11 -2.43
C THR A 148 -23.99 20.43 -3.78
N ARG A 149 -22.77 20.55 -4.33
CA ARG A 149 -22.43 20.00 -5.65
C ARG A 149 -21.93 18.56 -5.60
N PHE A 150 -21.29 18.18 -4.50
CA PHE A 150 -20.77 16.82 -4.34
C PHE A 150 -21.74 16.05 -3.44
N ASP A 151 -22.06 14.82 -3.81
CA ASP A 151 -22.88 13.87 -3.03
C ASP A 151 -22.11 13.38 -1.78
N LEU A 152 -21.61 14.33 -0.97
CA LEU A 152 -20.86 14.11 0.26
C LEU A 152 -21.76 13.57 1.36
N TRP A 153 -23.06 13.83 1.27
CA TRP A 153 -24.03 13.55 2.31
C TRP A 153 -24.92 12.38 1.89
N ARG A 154 -25.17 11.48 2.83
CA ARG A 154 -26.12 10.37 2.67
C ARG A 154 -27.21 10.50 3.71
N ALA A 155 -28.47 10.59 3.27
CA ALA A 155 -29.63 10.63 4.16
C ALA A 155 -29.84 9.31 4.92
N GLN A 156 -29.42 8.17 4.34
CA GLN A 156 -29.43 6.86 4.98
C GLN A 156 -28.04 6.24 4.89
N LEU A 157 -27.49 5.84 6.04
CA LEU A 157 -26.36 4.93 6.09
C LEU A 157 -26.88 3.56 5.61
N GLY A 158 -26.69 3.25 4.32
CA GLY A 158 -26.93 1.91 3.81
C GLY A 158 -26.22 0.88 4.68
N ARG A 159 -26.86 -0.27 4.89
CA ARG A 159 -26.31 -1.40 5.66
C ARG A 159 -24.85 -1.60 5.21
N ALA A 160 -23.89 -1.37 6.11
CA ALA A 160 -22.50 -1.59 5.77
C ALA A 160 -22.38 -3.00 5.20
N PRO A 161 -21.73 -3.21 4.03
CA PRO A 161 -21.34 -4.57 3.65
C PRO A 161 -20.58 -5.15 4.84
N PRO A 162 -20.81 -6.42 5.22
CA PRO A 162 -20.17 -6.99 6.38
C PRO A 162 -18.67 -6.75 6.23
N ARG A 163 -18.07 -6.08 7.23
CA ARG A 163 -16.61 -6.02 7.33
C ARG A 163 -16.16 -7.47 7.22
N THR A 164 -15.47 -7.82 6.15
CA THR A 164 -14.73 -9.08 6.07
C THR A 164 -13.54 -8.94 7.02
N SER A 165 -13.79 -8.87 8.32
CA SER A 165 -12.84 -9.46 9.25
C SER A 165 -12.89 -10.94 8.92
N SER A 166 -11.85 -11.45 8.27
CA SER A 166 -11.66 -12.89 8.16
C SER A 166 -11.71 -13.44 9.59
N THR A 167 -12.83 -14.04 9.95
CA THR A 167 -12.89 -14.98 11.05
C THR A 167 -11.83 -16.01 10.75
N ASN A 168 -10.80 -16.04 11.58
CA ASN A 168 -9.80 -17.07 11.66
C ASN A 168 -10.52 -18.39 11.97
N ALA A 169 -10.91 -19.08 10.91
CA ALA A 169 -11.31 -20.47 10.95
C ALA A 169 -10.03 -21.29 11.19
N ASN A 170 -9.81 -21.68 12.44
CA ASN A 170 -8.89 -22.78 12.74
C ASN A 170 -9.54 -24.05 12.20
N SER A 171 -9.27 -24.39 10.94
CA SER A 171 -9.52 -25.73 10.42
C SER A 171 -8.54 -26.67 11.08
N ALA A 172 -9.01 -27.44 12.06
CA ALA A 172 -8.30 -28.60 12.54
C ALA A 172 -8.25 -29.62 11.40
N GLU A 173 -7.07 -29.80 10.79
CA GLU A 173 -6.85 -30.91 9.87
C GLU A 173 -6.89 -32.23 10.65
N THR A 174 -7.77 -33.11 10.20
CA THR A 174 -7.96 -34.47 10.67
C THR A 174 -6.69 -35.28 10.45
N GLY A 175 -5.79 -35.31 11.44
CA GLY A 175 -4.56 -36.12 11.36
C GLY A 175 -3.49 -35.92 12.44
N GLY A 176 -3.66 -35.03 13.41
CA GLY A 176 -2.67 -34.80 14.47
C GLY A 176 -3.03 -35.46 15.80
N GLU A 177 -2.16 -36.32 16.33
CA GLU A 177 -2.22 -36.78 17.72
C GLU A 177 -2.29 -35.59 18.69
N THR A 178 -3.20 -35.67 19.66
CA THR A 178 -3.43 -34.62 20.64
C THR A 178 -2.32 -34.66 21.69
N LEU A 179 -1.33 -33.77 21.58
CA LEU A 179 -0.32 -33.60 22.62
C LEU A 179 -0.94 -32.81 23.80
N GLN A 180 -1.29 -33.53 24.86
CA GLN A 180 -1.61 -32.93 26.17
C GLN A 180 -0.32 -32.39 26.78
N VAL A 181 -0.05 -31.09 26.63
CA VAL A 181 1.03 -30.43 27.36
C VAL A 181 0.48 -29.98 28.71
N GLN A 182 0.90 -30.66 29.77
CA GLN A 182 0.59 -30.28 31.14
C GLN A 182 1.30 -28.97 31.47
N GLY A 183 0.53 -27.89 31.60
CA GLY A 183 1.04 -26.55 31.91
C GLY A 183 1.81 -26.57 33.22
N LYS A 184 3.12 -26.34 33.15
CA LYS A 184 3.96 -26.13 34.33
C LYS A 184 3.78 -24.67 34.74
N GLU A 185 3.19 -24.44 35.91
CA GLU A 185 3.06 -23.09 36.49
C GLU A 185 4.46 -22.47 36.60
N ILE A 186 4.66 -21.32 35.93
CA ILE A 186 5.88 -20.52 36.06
C ILE A 186 5.63 -19.53 37.21
N PRO A 187 6.42 -19.55 38.29
CA PRO A 187 6.21 -18.67 39.43
C PRO A 187 6.53 -17.23 39.05
N THR A 188 5.66 -16.32 39.46
CA THR A 188 5.76 -14.88 39.25
C THR A 188 7.01 -14.34 39.96
N GLY A 189 7.98 -13.86 39.18
CA GLY A 189 9.22 -13.24 39.66
C GLY A 189 9.34 -11.79 39.20
N ASP A 190 9.82 -10.94 40.09
CA ASP A 190 9.74 -9.47 40.15
C ASP A 190 10.07 -8.63 38.90
N PRO A 191 9.47 -7.42 38.78
CA PRO A 191 9.64 -6.50 37.66
C PRO A 191 10.84 -5.57 37.88
N ALA A 192 12.07 -6.08 37.82
CA ALA A 192 13.22 -5.21 38.02
C ALA A 192 14.51 -5.67 37.33
N LEU A 193 14.53 -5.88 36.01
CA LEU A 193 15.77 -5.84 35.21
C LEU A 193 15.49 -5.39 33.76
N HIS A 194 15.40 -4.07 33.53
CA HIS A 194 15.61 -3.50 32.20
C HIS A 194 17.12 -3.48 31.92
N GLY A 195 17.60 -4.46 31.18
CA GLY A 195 18.94 -4.49 30.60
C GLY A 195 18.82 -4.58 29.07
N GLY A 196 19.01 -3.44 28.39
CA GLY A 196 18.95 -3.36 26.94
C GLY A 196 20.03 -4.20 26.27
N VAL A 197 19.61 -5.02 25.30
CA VAL A 197 20.50 -5.65 24.32
C VAL A 197 20.15 -5.05 22.97
N GLN A 198 21.05 -4.19 22.46
CA GLN A 198 21.04 -3.71 21.07
C GLN A 198 21.59 -4.82 20.15
N PRO A 199 20.86 -5.26 19.10
CA PRO A 199 21.47 -6.01 18.03
C PRO A 199 22.23 -5.06 17.08
N LYS A 200 23.47 -5.44 16.77
CA LYS A 200 24.43 -4.71 15.92
C LYS A 200 23.84 -4.37 14.55
N ALA A 201 23.93 -3.08 14.21
CA ALA A 201 23.63 -2.53 12.90
C ALA A 201 24.69 -2.93 11.86
N GLY A 202 24.22 -3.31 10.67
CA GLY A 202 25.03 -3.59 9.49
C GLY A 202 24.17 -3.78 8.24
N GLY A 203 23.16 -2.92 8.06
CA GLY A 203 22.32 -2.89 6.87
C GLY A 203 22.38 -1.50 6.23
N ALA A 204 22.73 -1.42 4.95
CA ALA A 204 22.67 -0.20 4.17
C ALA A 204 21.21 0.08 3.77
N TRP A 205 20.74 1.29 4.06
CA TRP A 205 19.39 1.76 3.75
C TRP A 205 19.42 2.59 2.47
N ILE A 206 18.50 2.31 1.55
CA ILE A 206 18.22 3.22 0.43
C ILE A 206 16.83 3.78 0.62
N ASP A 207 16.74 5.11 0.68
CA ASP A 207 15.49 5.84 0.52
C ASP A 207 15.19 5.96 -0.98
N LEU A 208 14.08 5.34 -1.41
CA LEU A 208 13.51 5.46 -2.75
C LEU A 208 12.34 6.45 -2.73
#